data_AF-A0A925FKT9-F1
#
_entry.id   AF-A0A925FKT9-F1
#
_cell.length_a   1.000
_cell.length_b   1.000
_cell.length_c   1.000
_cell.angle_alpha   90.00
_cell.angle_beta   90.00
_cell.angle_gamma   90.00
#
_symmetry.space_group_name_H-M   'P 1'
#
loop_
_entity.id
_entity.type
_entity.pdbx_description
1 polymer ?
#
loop_
_entity_poly.entity_id
_entity_poly.type
_entity_poly.pdbx_seq_one_letter_code
_entity_poly.pdbx_strand_id
1 'polypeptide(L)'
;VGVQEMVIGMAHRGRLNVLVNTLGKMPSDLFSEFEGKYVVELSAGDVKYHQGFSSDVITPGGPMHLTLAFNPSHLEAVDPVVEGSVRARQHRRGDTRGDQVLPVLLHGDAAIAGQGVVQECLNMAATRGYYTGGTIHIVINNQIGFTTSDPRDTRGTLYCTDIAKMVDAPIFHVNADDPEVCMLAVDLAMEYRQQFHKDVFIDLVCFRRLGHNEADEPMVTQPLMYKKIAAHPGTRKLYAQQLEAEGVIPAGEAERMIAEYRAAMDKGHHTNKTILSNYKRPYAIDWSQYMGGHWTTRYVSAVPMERLKALARLSASVPDGFTLHPRVQKVIAERLEMAEGTRPLDWGMGETLAYATLLDEGYGVRLSGEDVSRGTFTHRHAVLHDQKREKWDAGTWVPLQHLKDGQPTFEVIDSVLSEYGVLGFESGYATSDPTRLVLWEAQFGDFANCAQVVIDQFIAAGEVKWGRVCGLVLLLPHGYEGQGPEHSSARPERFLQLCAEHNMQVCVPTTPAQ
;
A
#
# COMPACT_ATOMS: atom_id res chain seq x y z
N VAL A 1 3.55 6.24 22.43
CA VAL A 1 2.56 5.47 21.64
C VAL A 1 2.99 4.05 21.25
N GLY A 2 4.27 3.64 21.34
CA GLY A 2 4.68 2.23 21.12
C GLY A 2 4.91 1.83 19.66
N VAL A 3 4.61 2.74 18.71
CA VAL A 3 4.93 2.60 17.28
C VAL A 3 6.44 2.43 17.08
N GLN A 4 6.82 1.41 16.32
CA GLN A 4 8.20 1.09 15.97
C GLN A 4 8.51 1.34 14.49
N GLU A 5 7.48 1.46 13.65
CA GLU A 5 7.62 1.69 12.22
C GLU A 5 6.49 2.56 11.70
N MET A 6 6.83 3.54 10.86
CA MET A 6 5.89 4.42 10.19
C MET A 6 6.10 4.32 8.67
N VAL A 7 5.02 4.07 7.94
CA VAL A 7 5.03 4.03 6.48
C VAL A 7 4.21 5.22 5.97
N ILE A 8 4.85 6.05 5.15
CA ILE A 8 4.33 7.32 4.69
C ILE A 8 4.01 7.22 3.20
N GLY A 9 2.76 7.50 2.83
CA GLY A 9 2.36 7.80 1.46
C GLY A 9 2.23 9.31 1.28
N MET A 10 2.79 9.87 0.22
CA MET A 10 2.60 11.29 -0.07
C MET A 10 2.73 11.63 -1.55
N ALA A 11 2.03 12.68 -1.95
CA ALA A 11 2.18 13.31 -3.26
C ALA A 11 3.46 14.19 -3.37
N HIS A 12 3.47 15.10 -4.35
CA HIS A 12 4.61 15.98 -4.64
C HIS A 12 4.79 17.13 -3.63
N ARG A 13 3.70 17.60 -2.99
CA ARG A 13 3.70 18.83 -2.17
C ARG A 13 4.54 18.65 -0.90
N GLY A 14 5.62 19.42 -0.78
CA GLY A 14 6.50 19.37 0.40
C GLY A 14 7.36 18.11 0.51
N ARG A 15 7.37 17.23 -0.50
CA ARG A 15 8.09 15.94 -0.44
C ARG A 15 9.58 16.08 -0.20
N LEU A 16 10.24 17.00 -0.89
CA LEU A 16 11.68 17.23 -0.71
C LEU A 16 12.00 17.73 0.71
N ASN A 17 11.09 18.52 1.30
CA ASN A 17 11.21 18.95 2.68
C ASN A 17 11.09 17.75 3.64
N VAL A 18 10.11 16.87 3.43
CA VAL A 18 9.95 15.64 4.24
C VAL A 18 11.18 14.74 4.10
N LEU A 19 11.67 14.51 2.88
CA LEU A 19 12.88 13.72 2.63
C LEU A 19 14.10 14.23 3.42
N VAL A 20 14.41 15.53 3.31
CA VAL A 20 15.61 16.10 3.94
C VAL A 20 15.41 16.31 5.44
N ASN A 21 14.33 16.96 5.83
CA ASN A 21 14.16 17.45 7.21
C ASN A 21 13.51 16.42 8.14
N THR A 22 12.81 15.43 7.62
CA THR A 22 12.19 14.36 8.44
C THR A 22 12.93 13.04 8.29
N LEU A 23 13.14 12.58 7.06
CA LEU A 23 13.79 11.28 6.82
C LEU A 23 15.33 11.34 6.77
N GLY A 24 15.94 12.53 6.73
CA GLY A 24 17.40 12.65 6.77
C GLY A 24 18.11 12.32 5.47
N LYS A 25 17.44 12.49 4.32
CA LYS A 25 18.12 12.47 3.03
C LYS A 25 19.20 13.56 3.01
N MET A 26 20.41 13.21 2.61
CA MET A 26 21.50 14.19 2.51
C MET A 26 21.19 15.23 1.42
N PRO A 27 21.28 16.53 1.72
CA PRO A 27 21.12 17.57 0.71
C PRO A 27 22.10 17.42 -0.47
N SER A 28 23.33 16.97 -0.24
CA SER A 28 24.30 16.68 -1.32
C SER A 28 23.76 15.70 -2.36
N ASP A 29 23.08 14.65 -1.90
CA ASP A 29 22.54 13.60 -2.76
C ASP A 29 21.34 14.16 -3.54
N LEU A 30 20.47 14.91 -2.85
CA LEU A 30 19.36 15.58 -3.51
C LEU A 30 19.86 16.56 -4.59
N PHE A 31 20.86 17.39 -4.31
CA PHE A 31 21.41 18.33 -5.29
C PHE A 31 22.04 17.61 -6.49
N SER A 32 22.72 16.50 -6.25
CA SER A 32 23.26 15.66 -7.32
C SER A 32 22.16 15.15 -8.25
N GLU A 33 21.00 14.76 -7.71
CA GLU A 33 19.83 14.38 -8.52
C GLU A 33 19.27 15.56 -9.33
N PHE A 34 19.35 16.80 -8.82
CA PHE A 34 19.01 17.99 -9.61
C PHE A 34 19.97 18.22 -10.78
N GLU A 35 21.23 17.81 -10.66
CA GLU A 35 22.24 17.86 -11.72
C GLU A 35 22.20 16.63 -12.65
N GLY A 36 21.28 15.68 -12.43
CA GLY A 36 21.15 14.45 -13.22
C GLY A 36 22.15 13.36 -12.85
N LYS A 37 22.79 13.45 -11.67
CA LYS A 37 23.70 12.43 -11.13
C LYS A 37 22.96 11.59 -10.09
N TYR A 38 22.79 10.30 -10.37
CA TYR A 38 22.08 9.37 -9.49
C TYR A 38 23.04 8.38 -8.83
N VAL A 39 22.76 8.02 -7.56
CA VAL A 39 23.57 7.08 -6.77
C VAL A 39 23.35 5.62 -7.20
N VAL A 40 22.14 5.30 -7.67
CA VAL A 40 21.78 3.97 -8.16
C VAL A 40 21.52 4.07 -9.66
N GLU A 41 22.25 3.29 -10.46
CA GLU A 41 21.96 3.13 -11.87
C GLU A 41 20.75 2.20 -12.04
N LEU A 42 19.59 2.81 -12.31
CA LEU A 42 18.38 2.11 -12.73
C LEU A 42 18.24 2.24 -14.25
N SER A 43 17.60 1.26 -14.91
CA SER A 43 17.45 1.28 -16.38
C SER A 43 16.68 2.50 -16.88
N ALA A 44 15.66 2.93 -16.14
CA ALA A 44 14.88 4.14 -16.43
C ALA A 44 15.00 5.22 -15.33
N GLY A 45 14.92 4.82 -14.06
CA GLY A 45 14.80 5.75 -12.94
C GLY A 45 13.46 6.48 -12.90
N ASP A 46 13.32 7.49 -12.04
CA ASP A 46 12.11 8.31 -11.91
C ASP A 46 12.47 9.73 -11.44
N VAL A 47 11.55 10.67 -11.62
CA VAL A 47 11.74 12.06 -11.17
C VAL A 47 11.92 12.14 -9.65
N LYS A 48 12.77 13.06 -9.22
CA LYS A 48 13.18 13.28 -7.81
C LYS A 48 12.05 13.35 -6.78
N TYR A 49 10.87 13.85 -7.17
CA TYR A 49 9.70 13.95 -6.29
C TYR A 49 8.83 12.68 -6.27
N HIS A 50 9.31 11.56 -6.83
CA HIS A 50 8.72 10.22 -6.70
C HIS A 50 9.61 9.25 -5.89
N GLN A 51 10.83 9.67 -5.58
CA GLN A 51 11.80 8.84 -4.86
C GLN A 51 11.30 8.56 -3.44
N GLY A 52 11.25 7.28 -3.08
CA GLY A 52 11.07 6.81 -1.71
C GLY A 52 12.37 6.92 -0.92
N PHE A 53 12.28 6.72 0.39
CA PHE A 53 13.44 6.77 1.28
C PHE A 53 13.15 6.02 2.56
N SER A 54 14.18 5.47 3.19
CA SER A 54 14.03 4.82 4.49
C SER A 54 15.16 5.24 5.42
N SER A 55 14.83 5.46 6.67
CA SER A 55 15.79 5.79 7.72
C SER A 55 15.29 5.34 9.08
N ASP A 56 16.20 5.18 10.02
CA ASP A 56 15.86 4.94 11.42
C ASP A 56 16.07 6.25 12.19
N VAL A 57 15.12 6.61 13.05
CA VAL A 57 15.19 7.81 13.90
C VAL A 57 15.13 7.44 15.37
N ILE A 58 15.82 8.20 16.23
CA ILE A 58 15.64 8.11 17.66
C ILE A 58 14.43 8.94 18.11
N THR A 59 13.54 8.34 18.89
CA THR A 59 12.43 9.01 19.58
C THR A 59 12.60 8.86 21.09
N PRO A 60 11.86 9.61 21.92
CA PRO A 60 11.83 9.37 23.37
C PRO A 60 11.43 7.93 23.74
N GLY A 61 10.68 7.23 22.88
CA GLY A 61 10.29 5.82 23.04
C GLY A 61 11.29 4.80 22.49
N GLY A 62 12.42 5.25 21.94
CA GLY A 62 13.43 4.41 21.29
C GLY A 62 13.49 4.57 19.77
N PRO A 63 14.30 3.75 19.08
CA PRO A 63 14.42 3.77 17.63
C PRO A 63 13.08 3.47 16.93
N MET A 64 12.78 4.23 15.89
CA MET A 64 11.61 4.04 15.03
C MET A 64 12.05 4.04 13.56
N HIS A 65 11.56 3.09 12.79
CA HIS A 65 11.82 3.01 11.35
C HIS A 65 10.84 3.90 10.57
N LEU A 66 11.35 4.74 9.68
CA LEU A 66 10.57 5.55 8.76
C LEU A 66 10.75 5.02 7.34
N THR A 67 9.64 4.85 6.63
CA THR A 67 9.64 4.57 5.19
C THR A 67 8.74 5.54 4.47
N LEU A 68 9.28 6.26 3.50
CA LEU A 68 8.51 7.00 2.51
C LEU A 68 8.35 6.13 1.26
N ALA A 69 7.11 5.84 0.87
CA ALA A 69 6.82 5.03 -0.31
C ALA A 69 7.21 5.76 -1.60
N PHE A 70 7.65 4.98 -2.60
CA PHE A 70 7.71 5.45 -3.97
C PHE A 70 6.29 5.60 -4.53
N ASN A 71 6.07 6.56 -5.43
CA ASN A 71 4.77 6.77 -6.05
C ASN A 71 4.90 7.37 -7.44
N PRO A 72 3.97 7.09 -8.37
CA PRO A 72 3.88 7.82 -9.64
C PRO A 72 3.23 9.19 -9.44
N SER A 73 3.15 9.98 -10.52
CA SER A 73 2.39 11.24 -10.54
C SER A 73 0.87 11.08 -10.38
N HIS A 74 0.35 9.87 -10.55
CA HIS A 74 -1.08 9.58 -10.41
C HIS A 74 -1.43 9.69 -8.93
N LEU A 75 -2.04 10.82 -8.56
CA LEU A 75 -2.31 11.18 -7.17
C LEU A 75 -3.20 10.14 -6.50
N GLU A 76 -2.98 9.92 -5.21
CA GLU A 76 -3.68 8.94 -4.36
C GLU A 76 -3.48 7.46 -4.76
N ALA A 77 -2.86 7.16 -5.91
CA ALA A 77 -2.58 5.78 -6.34
C ALA A 77 -1.64 5.01 -5.38
N VAL A 78 -0.86 5.73 -4.57
CA VAL A 78 0.06 5.17 -3.58
C VAL A 78 -0.64 4.77 -2.28
N ASP A 79 -1.83 5.31 -2.01
CA ASP A 79 -2.55 5.10 -0.75
C ASP A 79 -2.78 3.61 -0.46
N PRO A 80 -3.40 2.82 -1.37
CA PRO A 80 -3.61 1.40 -1.11
C PRO A 80 -2.27 0.64 -1.05
N VAL A 81 -1.27 1.06 -1.82
CA VAL A 81 0.07 0.44 -1.81
C VAL A 81 0.75 0.60 -0.45
N VAL A 82 0.60 1.75 0.20
CA VAL A 82 1.08 1.98 1.56
C VAL A 82 0.34 1.11 2.57
N GLU A 83 -0.99 1.03 2.49
CA GLU A 83 -1.79 0.18 3.38
C GLU A 83 -1.39 -1.30 3.27
N GLY A 84 -1.24 -1.82 2.05
CA GLY A 84 -0.77 -3.19 1.83
C GLY A 84 0.63 -3.44 2.38
N SER A 85 1.52 -2.47 2.19
CA SER A 85 2.89 -2.47 2.70
C SER A 85 2.93 -2.45 4.24
N VAL A 86 2.01 -1.73 4.89
CA VAL A 86 1.82 -1.74 6.35
C VAL A 86 1.29 -3.08 6.81
N ARG A 87 0.27 -3.64 6.15
CA ARG A 87 -0.30 -4.94 6.52
C ARG A 87 0.73 -6.06 6.48
N ALA A 88 1.58 -6.09 5.45
CA ALA A 88 2.70 -7.04 5.36
C ALA A 88 3.67 -6.93 6.56
N ARG A 89 4.00 -5.70 6.97
CA ARG A 89 4.86 -5.45 8.15
C ARG A 89 4.18 -5.86 9.45
N GLN A 90 2.88 -5.59 9.58
CA GLN A 90 2.10 -6.01 10.73
C GLN A 90 2.08 -7.53 10.88
N HIS A 91 1.85 -8.25 9.78
CA HIS A 91 1.92 -9.71 9.76
C HIS A 91 3.27 -10.24 10.21
N ARG A 92 4.38 -9.71 9.67
CA ARG A 92 5.73 -10.12 10.08
C ARG A 92 5.97 -9.95 11.58
N ARG A 93 5.37 -8.91 12.18
CA ARG A 93 5.53 -8.55 13.59
C ARG A 93 4.50 -9.21 14.51
N GLY A 94 3.53 -9.95 13.99
CA GLY A 94 2.37 -10.40 14.75
C GLY A 94 1.51 -9.25 15.30
N ASP A 95 1.59 -8.07 14.68
CA ASP A 95 0.91 -6.83 15.10
C ASP A 95 -0.55 -6.83 14.62
N THR A 96 -1.36 -7.68 15.23
CA THR A 96 -2.77 -7.90 14.84
C THR A 96 -3.68 -6.69 15.07
N ARG A 97 -3.27 -5.75 15.94
CA ARG A 97 -4.03 -4.54 16.27
C ARG A 97 -3.55 -3.30 15.52
N GLY A 98 -2.32 -3.33 14.99
CA GLY A 98 -1.68 -2.17 14.37
C GLY A 98 -1.01 -1.23 15.38
N ASP A 99 -0.64 -1.72 16.56
CA ASP A 99 -0.01 -0.94 17.63
C ASP A 99 1.44 -0.51 17.29
N GLN A 100 2.13 -1.28 16.44
CA GLN A 100 3.57 -1.12 16.17
C GLN A 100 3.88 -0.52 14.80
N VAL A 101 3.01 -0.71 13.81
CA VAL A 101 3.19 -0.16 12.45
C VAL A 101 2.09 0.84 12.13
N LEU A 102 2.49 2.09 11.87
CA LEU A 102 1.59 3.21 11.64
C LEU A 102 1.60 3.65 10.16
N PRO A 103 0.47 3.54 9.45
CA PRO A 103 0.27 4.22 8.17
C PRO A 103 0.03 5.72 8.37
N VAL A 104 0.68 6.54 7.53
CA VAL A 104 0.41 7.98 7.43
C VAL A 104 0.28 8.35 5.96
N LEU A 105 -0.85 8.94 5.56
CA LEU A 105 -1.12 9.34 4.18
C LEU A 105 -1.26 10.87 4.08
N LEU A 106 -0.49 11.46 3.17
CA LEU A 106 -0.49 12.91 2.91
C LEU A 106 -1.12 13.19 1.54
N HIS A 107 -2.21 13.93 1.57
CA HIS A 107 -3.04 14.19 0.40
C HIS A 107 -3.02 15.66 -0.02
N GLY A 108 -3.38 15.92 -1.29
CA GLY A 108 -3.75 17.26 -1.75
C GLY A 108 -5.26 17.46 -1.65
N ASP A 109 -5.73 18.67 -1.32
CA ASP A 109 -7.17 18.95 -1.13
C ASP A 109 -8.04 18.66 -2.35
N ALA A 110 -7.55 18.93 -3.55
CA ALA A 110 -8.28 18.63 -4.78
C ALA A 110 -8.26 17.12 -5.12
N ALA A 111 -7.15 16.44 -4.83
CA ALA A 111 -6.96 15.04 -5.20
C ALA A 111 -7.76 14.11 -4.27
N ILE A 112 -7.72 14.36 -2.96
CA ILE A 112 -8.47 13.56 -1.98
C ILE A 112 -9.99 13.59 -2.22
N ALA A 113 -10.51 14.71 -2.72
CA ALA A 113 -11.93 14.86 -3.04
C ALA A 113 -12.31 14.29 -4.42
N GLY A 114 -11.34 14.12 -5.32
CA GLY A 114 -11.60 13.80 -6.73
C GLY A 114 -11.17 12.40 -7.19
N GLN A 115 -10.27 11.73 -6.46
CA GLN A 115 -9.78 10.40 -6.83
C GLN A 115 -10.57 9.29 -6.12
N GLY A 116 -11.24 8.43 -6.89
CA GLY A 116 -12.07 7.34 -6.36
C GLY A 116 -11.32 6.31 -5.52
N VAL A 117 -10.02 6.12 -5.77
CA VAL A 117 -9.18 5.17 -5.02
C VAL A 117 -9.09 5.50 -3.52
N VAL A 118 -9.26 6.78 -3.13
CA VAL A 118 -9.33 7.19 -1.72
C VAL A 118 -10.56 6.58 -1.05
N GLN A 119 -11.71 6.64 -1.72
CA GLN A 119 -12.95 6.02 -1.25
C GLN A 119 -12.77 4.50 -1.13
N GLU A 120 -12.15 3.86 -2.12
CA GLU A 120 -11.88 2.42 -2.09
C GLU A 120 -10.98 2.03 -0.90
N CYS A 121 -9.95 2.81 -0.60
CA CYS A 121 -9.08 2.60 0.57
C CYS A 121 -9.85 2.73 1.89
N LEU A 122 -10.65 3.79 2.04
CA LEU A 122 -11.46 4.00 3.25
C LEU A 122 -12.48 2.88 3.43
N ASN A 123 -13.09 2.38 2.36
CA ASN A 123 -13.98 1.22 2.43
C ASN A 123 -13.26 -0.04 2.95
N MET A 124 -11.97 -0.20 2.62
CA MET A 124 -11.15 -1.31 3.12
C MET A 124 -10.68 -1.12 4.56
N ALA A 125 -10.60 0.11 5.08
CA ALA A 125 -9.95 0.46 6.35
C ALA A 125 -10.44 -0.36 7.55
N ALA A 126 -11.70 -0.81 7.57
CA ALA A 126 -12.28 -1.61 8.65
C ALA A 126 -12.52 -3.10 8.30
N THR A 127 -12.13 -3.54 7.11
CA THR A 127 -12.38 -4.91 6.64
C THR A 127 -11.28 -5.86 7.07
N ARG A 128 -11.64 -7.09 7.49
CA ARG A 128 -10.71 -8.05 8.14
C ARG A 128 -9.43 -8.35 7.34
N GLY A 129 -9.51 -8.36 6.01
CA GLY A 129 -8.41 -8.73 5.12
C GLY A 129 -7.43 -7.59 4.82
N TYR A 130 -7.84 -6.35 5.10
CA TYR A 130 -7.14 -5.13 4.72
C TYR A 130 -6.92 -4.15 5.88
N TYR A 131 -7.48 -4.43 7.05
CA TYR A 131 -7.34 -3.62 8.27
C TYR A 131 -5.89 -3.38 8.69
N THR A 132 -5.53 -2.12 8.94
CA THR A 132 -4.18 -1.68 9.34
C THR A 132 -4.13 -0.95 10.68
N GLY A 133 -5.18 -1.00 11.50
CA GLY A 133 -5.20 -0.34 12.81
C GLY A 133 -5.53 1.16 12.75
N GLY A 134 -6.05 1.62 11.62
CA GLY A 134 -6.40 3.02 11.40
C GLY A 134 -5.23 3.87 10.90
N THR A 135 -5.53 4.77 9.97
CA THR A 135 -4.56 5.61 9.27
C THR A 135 -4.67 7.07 9.68
N ILE A 136 -3.52 7.75 9.79
CA ILE A 136 -3.47 9.20 9.99
C ILE A 136 -3.41 9.87 8.62
N HIS A 137 -4.47 10.58 8.28
CA HIS A 137 -4.58 11.31 7.03
C HIS A 137 -4.28 12.79 7.27
N ILE A 138 -3.31 13.34 6.54
CA ILE A 138 -2.97 14.76 6.58
C ILE A 138 -3.27 15.36 5.21
N VAL A 139 -4.26 16.24 5.14
CA VAL A 139 -4.60 16.94 3.89
C VAL A 139 -3.87 18.28 3.87
N ILE A 140 -2.96 18.45 2.92
CA ILE A 140 -2.26 19.72 2.69
C ILE A 140 -3.19 20.63 1.89
N ASN A 141 -4.17 21.20 2.60
CA ASN A 141 -5.24 22.00 2.02
C ASN A 141 -4.77 23.42 1.73
N ASN A 142 -4.08 23.56 0.60
CA ASN A 142 -3.61 24.85 0.13
C ASN A 142 -4.68 25.63 -0.68
N GLN A 143 -5.91 25.09 -0.73
CA GLN A 143 -7.12 25.68 -1.31
C GLN A 143 -7.08 25.84 -2.85
N ILE A 144 -6.20 25.09 -3.53
CA ILE A 144 -6.04 25.18 -4.99
C ILE A 144 -5.43 23.91 -5.61
N GLY A 145 -6.20 23.24 -6.49
CA GLY A 145 -5.72 22.17 -7.35
C GLY A 145 -5.23 22.71 -8.69
N PHE A 146 -3.92 22.77 -8.91
CA PHE A 146 -3.32 23.42 -10.11
C PHE A 146 -3.77 24.89 -10.23
N THR A 147 -4.77 25.18 -11.08
CA THR A 147 -5.40 26.48 -11.30
C THR A 147 -6.88 26.50 -10.89
N THR A 148 -7.41 25.41 -10.33
CA THR A 148 -8.81 25.31 -9.92
C THR A 148 -8.91 25.53 -8.41
N SER A 149 -9.54 26.64 -8.02
CA SER A 149 -9.68 27.07 -6.61
C SER A 149 -11.12 27.37 -6.22
N ASP A 150 -12.05 27.43 -7.18
CA ASP A 150 -13.47 27.59 -6.87
C ASP A 150 -13.98 26.28 -6.25
N PRO A 151 -14.48 26.29 -5.00
CA PRO A 151 -14.96 25.08 -4.35
C PRO A 151 -16.05 24.36 -5.15
N ARG A 152 -16.85 25.10 -5.94
CA ARG A 152 -17.92 24.55 -6.79
C ARG A 152 -17.39 23.70 -7.95
N ASP A 153 -16.13 23.90 -8.32
CA ASP A 153 -15.47 23.14 -9.40
C ASP A 153 -14.64 21.96 -8.85
N THR A 154 -14.25 22.00 -7.57
CA THR A 154 -13.32 21.00 -7.00
C THR A 154 -14.01 19.87 -6.26
N ARG A 155 -15.20 20.09 -5.69
CA ARG A 155 -15.89 19.12 -4.83
C ARG A 155 -17.38 19.41 -4.70
N GLY A 156 -18.16 18.39 -4.32
CA GLY A 156 -19.61 18.50 -4.10
C GLY A 156 -20.05 18.88 -2.68
N THR A 157 -19.10 19.14 -1.78
CA THR A 157 -19.34 19.36 -0.34
C THR A 157 -18.56 20.57 0.18
N LEU A 158 -18.63 20.87 1.49
CA LEU A 158 -17.94 22.04 2.05
C LEU A 158 -16.44 21.80 2.23
N TYR A 159 -16.05 20.66 2.80
CA TYR A 159 -14.66 20.34 3.14
C TYR A 159 -14.09 19.26 2.21
N CYS A 160 -12.80 19.32 1.91
CA CYS A 160 -12.12 18.25 1.12
C CYS A 160 -12.08 16.94 1.89
N THR A 161 -12.12 17.03 3.21
CA THR A 161 -12.14 15.91 4.14
C THR A 161 -13.54 15.34 4.38
N ASP A 162 -14.58 15.83 3.72
CA ASP A 162 -15.93 15.25 3.86
C ASP A 162 -15.99 13.77 3.42
N ILE A 163 -15.02 13.32 2.61
CA ILE A 163 -14.87 11.89 2.27
C ILE A 163 -14.66 11.03 3.52
N ALA A 164 -14.01 11.55 4.57
CA ALA A 164 -13.78 10.83 5.84
C ALA A 164 -15.08 10.42 6.54
N LYS A 165 -16.18 11.13 6.27
CA LYS A 165 -17.50 10.85 6.86
C LYS A 165 -18.08 9.50 6.41
N MET A 166 -17.59 8.93 5.31
CA MET A 166 -18.06 7.62 4.85
C MET A 166 -17.72 6.48 5.84
N VAL A 167 -16.71 6.67 6.70
CA VAL A 167 -16.26 5.71 7.72
C VAL A 167 -16.37 6.27 9.14
N ASP A 168 -17.14 7.36 9.32
CA ASP A 168 -17.30 8.05 10.61
C ASP A 168 -15.95 8.46 11.26
N ALA A 169 -14.94 8.80 10.44
CA ALA A 169 -13.64 9.23 10.95
C ALA A 169 -13.70 10.69 11.45
N PRO A 170 -13.09 11.01 12.61
CA PRO A 170 -13.01 12.39 13.09
C PRO A 170 -12.09 13.22 12.18
N ILE A 171 -12.41 14.51 12.11
CA ILE A 171 -11.71 15.49 11.28
C ILE A 171 -11.31 16.69 12.15
N PHE A 172 -10.02 16.98 12.21
CA PHE A 172 -9.48 18.18 12.83
C PHE A 172 -9.12 19.20 11.74
N HIS A 173 -9.91 20.27 11.64
CA HIS A 173 -9.59 21.40 10.76
C HIS A 173 -8.71 22.39 11.53
N VAL A 174 -7.50 22.64 11.04
CA VAL A 174 -6.52 23.50 11.71
C VAL A 174 -5.95 24.55 10.77
N ASN A 175 -5.72 25.74 11.32
CA ASN A 175 -5.05 26.81 10.60
C ASN A 175 -3.53 26.55 10.60
N ALA A 176 -2.94 26.37 9.42
CA ALA A 176 -1.51 26.11 9.28
C ALA A 176 -0.62 27.30 9.68
N ASP A 177 -1.17 28.51 9.82
CA ASP A 177 -0.45 29.66 10.39
C ASP A 177 -0.32 29.62 11.93
N ASP A 178 -0.92 28.61 12.59
CA ASP A 178 -0.77 28.34 14.02
C ASP A 178 -0.13 26.96 14.24
N PRO A 179 1.22 26.89 14.31
CA PRO A 179 1.94 25.62 14.46
C PRO A 179 1.62 24.88 15.76
N GLU A 180 1.29 25.59 16.84
CA GLU A 180 0.98 24.96 18.13
C GLU A 180 -0.35 24.21 18.07
N VAL A 181 -1.38 24.83 17.46
CA VAL A 181 -2.68 24.15 17.24
C VAL A 181 -2.54 23.00 16.25
N CYS A 182 -1.67 23.12 15.24
CA CYS A 182 -1.35 21.99 14.35
C CYS A 182 -0.77 20.81 15.13
N MET A 183 0.17 21.06 16.07
CA MET A 183 0.72 20.01 16.91
C MET A 183 -0.32 19.40 17.85
N LEU A 184 -1.22 20.22 18.43
CA LEU A 184 -2.32 19.71 19.24
C LEU A 184 -3.24 18.77 18.44
N ALA A 185 -3.56 19.10 17.19
CA ALA A 185 -4.34 18.21 16.33
C ALA A 185 -3.62 16.91 16.00
N VAL A 186 -2.29 16.95 15.82
CA VAL A 186 -1.49 15.72 15.65
C VAL A 186 -1.53 14.86 16.92
N ASP A 187 -1.38 15.45 18.10
CA ASP A 187 -1.46 14.72 19.37
C ASP A 187 -2.83 14.07 19.56
N LEU A 188 -3.92 14.81 19.32
CA LEU A 188 -5.29 14.29 19.39
C LEU A 188 -5.56 13.19 18.35
N ALA A 189 -5.04 13.34 17.13
CA ALA A 189 -5.17 12.33 16.09
C ALA A 189 -4.42 11.04 16.47
N MET A 190 -3.19 11.16 16.98
CA MET A 190 -2.40 10.04 17.48
C MET A 190 -3.12 9.33 18.64
N GLU A 191 -3.65 10.08 19.61
CA GLU A 191 -4.40 9.52 20.74
C GLU A 191 -5.67 8.79 20.28
N TYR A 192 -6.46 9.42 19.39
CA TYR A 192 -7.65 8.81 18.82
C TYR A 192 -7.31 7.49 18.10
N ARG A 193 -6.30 7.51 17.23
CA ARG A 193 -5.88 6.32 16.48
C ARG A 193 -5.41 5.22 17.43
N GLN A 194 -4.60 5.52 18.44
CA GLN A 194 -4.15 4.49 19.40
C GLN A 194 -5.28 3.95 20.30
N GLN A 195 -6.27 4.77 20.62
CA GLN A 195 -7.40 4.37 21.45
C GLN A 195 -8.43 3.54 20.68
N PHE A 196 -8.77 3.96 19.46
CA PHE A 196 -9.90 3.41 18.69
C PHE A 196 -9.48 2.56 17.50
N HIS A 197 -8.22 2.62 17.09
CA HIS A 197 -7.67 1.89 15.94
C HIS A 197 -8.47 2.11 14.66
N LYS A 198 -8.76 3.38 14.38
CA LYS A 198 -9.55 3.88 13.26
C LYS A 198 -8.90 5.09 12.63
N ASP A 199 -9.23 5.34 11.37
CA ASP A 199 -8.75 6.48 10.60
C ASP A 199 -9.12 7.81 11.24
N VAL A 200 -8.24 8.80 11.07
CA VAL A 200 -8.41 10.16 11.56
C VAL A 200 -7.79 11.16 10.59
N PHE A 201 -8.47 12.28 10.41
CA PHE A 201 -8.09 13.29 9.42
C PHE A 201 -7.65 14.58 10.08
N ILE A 202 -6.59 15.18 9.54
CA ILE A 202 -6.15 16.53 9.83
C ILE A 202 -6.26 17.32 8.53
N ASP A 203 -7.20 18.25 8.48
CA ASP A 203 -7.31 19.24 7.40
C ASP A 203 -6.42 20.43 7.72
N LEU A 204 -5.20 20.41 7.18
CA LEU A 204 -4.21 21.46 7.38
C LEU A 204 -4.47 22.60 6.40
N VAL A 205 -5.31 23.56 6.80
CA VAL A 205 -5.71 24.69 5.98
C VAL A 205 -4.54 25.67 5.87
N CYS A 206 -3.91 25.70 4.70
CA CYS A 206 -2.73 26.48 4.39
C CYS A 206 -2.89 27.25 3.07
N PHE A 207 -1.78 27.69 2.47
CA PHE A 207 -1.76 28.33 1.16
C PHE A 207 -0.52 27.90 0.36
N ARG A 208 -0.59 28.02 -0.98
CA ARG A 208 0.55 27.76 -1.86
C ARG A 208 1.25 29.07 -2.22
N ARG A 209 2.49 29.25 -1.75
CA ARG A 209 3.23 30.52 -1.92
C ARG A 209 3.51 30.90 -3.37
N LEU A 210 3.80 29.91 -4.22
CA LEU A 210 4.12 30.07 -5.64
C LEU A 210 3.03 29.42 -6.52
N GLY A 211 3.24 29.37 -7.83
CA GLY A 211 2.40 28.62 -8.78
C GLY A 211 2.34 27.11 -8.47
N HIS A 212 1.68 26.33 -9.33
CA HIS A 212 1.56 24.88 -9.09
C HIS A 212 2.94 24.21 -9.00
N ASN A 213 3.80 24.59 -9.95
CA ASN A 213 5.25 24.47 -9.91
C ASN A 213 5.89 25.87 -9.82
N GLU A 214 7.19 25.94 -9.53
CA GLU A 214 7.90 27.19 -9.27
C GLU A 214 8.03 28.12 -10.49
N ALA A 215 7.80 27.61 -11.71
CA ALA A 215 7.87 28.37 -12.96
C ALA A 215 6.49 28.81 -13.50
N ASP A 216 5.41 28.40 -12.83
CA ASP A 216 4.02 28.70 -13.20
C ASP A 216 3.55 30.04 -12.61
N GLU A 217 2.78 30.82 -13.37
CA GLU A 217 2.28 32.15 -12.96
C GLU A 217 0.80 32.06 -12.50
N PRO A 218 0.53 31.97 -11.19
CA PRO A 218 -0.80 31.72 -10.68
C PRO A 218 -1.73 32.94 -10.75
N MET A 219 -1.20 34.16 -10.90
CA MET A 219 -2.03 35.36 -11.01
C MET A 219 -2.90 35.37 -12.28
N VAL A 220 -2.58 34.55 -13.28
CA VAL A 220 -3.39 34.38 -14.50
C VAL A 220 -4.80 33.91 -14.16
N THR A 221 -4.96 33.06 -13.14
CA THR A 221 -6.25 32.44 -12.79
C THR A 221 -6.71 32.77 -11.36
N GLN A 222 -5.79 33.06 -10.42
CA GLN A 222 -6.10 33.36 -9.01
C GLN A 222 -5.57 34.72 -8.50
N PRO A 223 -5.87 35.84 -9.17
CA PRO A 223 -5.28 37.13 -8.83
C PRO A 223 -5.65 37.64 -7.42
N LEU A 224 -6.86 37.38 -6.93
CA LEU A 224 -7.26 37.83 -5.58
C LEU A 224 -6.54 37.05 -4.48
N MET A 225 -6.51 35.73 -4.60
CA MET A 225 -5.82 34.83 -3.67
C MET A 225 -4.33 35.19 -3.59
N TYR A 226 -3.66 35.34 -4.74
CA TYR A 226 -2.23 35.62 -4.76
C TYR A 226 -1.86 37.04 -4.34
N LYS A 227 -2.73 38.04 -4.51
CA LYS A 227 -2.56 39.36 -3.87
C LYS A 227 -2.54 39.26 -2.34
N LYS A 228 -3.39 38.41 -1.76
CA LYS A 228 -3.42 38.17 -0.31
C LYS A 228 -2.20 37.39 0.16
N ILE A 229 -1.83 36.33 -0.55
CA ILE A 229 -0.63 35.53 -0.26
C ILE A 229 0.64 36.39 -0.33
N ALA A 230 0.78 37.26 -1.33
CA ALA A 230 1.94 38.13 -1.47
C ALA A 230 2.10 39.11 -0.29
N ALA A 231 0.99 39.60 0.26
CA ALA A 231 0.98 40.45 1.46
C ALA A 231 1.19 39.66 2.77
N HIS A 232 1.03 38.33 2.74
CA HIS A 232 1.18 37.48 3.91
C HIS A 232 2.68 37.31 4.28
N PRO A 233 3.07 37.52 5.54
CA PRO A 233 4.47 37.41 5.99
C PRO A 233 5.03 35.98 5.98
N GLY A 234 4.15 34.98 5.96
CA GLY A 234 4.48 33.56 5.96
C GLY A 234 4.55 32.95 7.36
N THR A 235 4.07 31.72 7.49
CA THR A 235 3.92 30.95 8.74
C THR A 235 5.16 30.99 9.62
N ARG A 236 6.34 30.64 9.08
CA ARG A 236 7.60 30.63 9.85
C ARG A 236 7.92 31.99 10.47
N LYS A 237 7.65 33.09 9.74
CA LYS A 237 7.93 34.43 10.24
C LYS A 237 6.93 34.84 11.32
N LEU A 238 5.64 34.55 11.13
CA LEU A 238 4.60 34.81 12.13
C LEU A 238 4.92 34.11 13.46
N TYR A 239 5.22 32.81 13.39
CA TYR A 239 5.48 32.05 14.60
C TYR A 239 6.79 32.47 15.30
N ALA A 240 7.85 32.77 14.53
CA ALA A 240 9.07 33.32 15.11
C ALA A 240 8.82 34.65 15.84
N GLN A 241 8.02 35.55 15.27
CA GLN A 241 7.68 36.83 15.89
C GLN A 241 6.87 36.64 17.18
N GLN A 242 5.95 35.66 17.20
CA GLN A 242 5.22 35.29 18.41
C GLN A 242 6.18 34.82 19.50
N LEU A 243 7.07 33.86 19.19
CA LEU A 243 8.03 33.31 20.16
C LEU A 243 9.01 34.36 20.70
N GLU A 244 9.42 35.33 19.86
CA GLU A 244 10.24 36.46 20.30
C GLU A 244 9.46 37.39 21.23
N ALA A 245 8.20 37.69 20.91
CA ALA A 245 7.34 38.54 21.73
C ALA A 245 7.01 37.91 23.10
N GLU A 246 6.90 36.58 23.13
CA GLU A 246 6.70 35.79 24.36
C GLU A 246 8.01 35.56 25.14
N GLY A 247 9.16 35.88 24.54
CA GLY A 247 10.48 35.69 25.15
C GLY A 247 10.94 34.23 25.19
N VAL A 248 10.30 33.33 24.43
CA VAL A 248 10.70 31.92 24.30
C VAL A 248 12.04 31.80 23.55
N ILE A 249 12.24 32.66 22.54
CA ILE A 249 13.52 32.81 21.85
C ILE A 249 14.02 34.27 21.95
N PRO A 250 15.35 34.50 22.00
CA PRO A 250 15.89 35.85 21.94
C PRO A 250 15.60 36.55 20.61
N ALA A 251 15.50 37.89 20.63
CA ALA A 251 15.36 38.67 19.41
C ALA A 251 16.54 38.42 18.44
N GLY A 252 16.21 38.12 17.17
CA GLY A 252 17.19 37.83 16.12
C GLY A 252 17.69 36.37 16.09
N GLU A 253 17.22 35.53 17.01
CA GLU A 253 17.55 34.10 17.03
C GLU A 253 16.98 33.39 15.80
N ALA A 254 15.79 33.78 15.33
CA ALA A 254 15.17 33.19 14.16
C ALA A 254 16.02 33.39 12.88
N GLU A 255 16.60 34.58 12.71
CA GLU A 255 17.52 34.89 11.60
C GLU A 255 18.81 34.07 11.71
N ARG A 256 19.31 33.85 12.94
CA ARG A 256 20.47 32.98 13.18
C ARG A 256 20.19 31.54 12.76
N MET A 257 19.04 30.98 13.15
CA MET A 257 18.63 29.62 12.75
C MET A 257 18.53 29.47 11.22
N ILE A 258 18.02 30.49 10.52
CA ILE A 258 17.98 30.50 9.04
C ILE A 258 19.40 30.48 8.45
N ALA A 259 20.30 31.31 8.97
CA ALA A 259 21.67 31.37 8.48
C ALA A 259 22.41 30.05 8.70
N GLU A 260 22.23 29.43 9.85
CA GLU A 260 22.80 28.12 10.18
C GLU A 260 22.26 27.01 9.29
N TYR A 261 20.94 26.97 9.06
CA TYR A 261 20.33 25.99 8.16
C TYR A 261 20.84 26.15 6.72
N ARG A 262 20.95 27.39 6.21
CA ARG A 262 21.54 27.65 4.89
C ARG A 262 22.98 27.17 4.80
N ALA A 263 23.80 27.50 5.80
CA ALA A 263 25.19 27.05 5.83
C ALA A 263 25.33 25.52 5.90
N ALA A 264 24.39 24.81 6.53
CA ALA A 264 24.34 23.35 6.50
C ALA A 264 23.96 22.81 5.11
N MET A 265 22.95 23.41 4.48
CA MET A 265 22.54 23.06 3.12
C MET A 265 23.67 23.31 2.11
N ASP A 266 24.38 24.44 2.19
CA ASP A 266 25.53 24.76 1.31
C ASP A 266 26.68 23.73 1.46
N LYS A 267 26.82 23.13 2.64
CA LYS A 267 27.76 22.04 2.91
C LYS A 267 27.23 20.67 2.50
N GLY A 268 25.98 20.58 2.05
CA GLY A 268 25.35 19.33 1.65
C GLY A 268 24.84 18.46 2.82
N HIS A 269 24.71 19.00 4.03
CA HIS A 269 24.34 18.23 5.23
C HIS A 269 22.94 18.60 5.75
N HIS A 270 22.17 17.61 6.19
CA HIS A 270 20.92 17.87 6.93
C HIS A 270 21.22 18.25 8.39
N THR A 271 20.34 19.04 9.01
CA THR A 271 20.45 19.42 10.43
C THR A 271 19.72 18.45 11.37
N ASN A 272 19.02 17.46 10.82
CA ASN A 272 18.30 16.47 11.61
C ASN A 272 19.28 15.58 12.41
N LYS A 273 19.23 15.69 13.74
CA LYS A 273 20.11 14.96 14.67
C LYS A 273 19.51 13.64 15.16
N THR A 274 18.29 13.30 14.76
CA THR A 274 17.61 12.07 15.22
C THR A 274 17.95 10.86 14.34
N ILE A 275 18.54 11.07 13.17
CA ILE A 275 18.87 10.00 12.22
C ILE A 275 19.92 9.05 12.80
N LEU A 276 19.63 7.76 12.76
CA LEU A 276 20.52 6.67 13.16
C LEU A 276 21.16 6.05 11.90
N SER A 277 22.49 6.12 11.80
CA SER A 277 23.23 5.65 10.61
C SER A 277 23.60 4.17 10.63
N ASN A 278 23.64 3.53 11.80
CA ASN A 278 24.16 2.15 11.98
C ASN A 278 23.20 1.23 12.77
N TYR A 279 21.90 1.52 12.78
CA TYR A 279 20.94 0.70 13.50
C TYR A 279 20.59 -0.56 12.67
N LYS A 280 20.76 -1.75 13.25
CA LYS A 280 20.29 -3.00 12.65
C LYS A 280 18.91 -3.33 13.18
N ARG A 281 17.88 -3.11 12.38
CA ARG A 281 16.49 -3.36 12.79
C ARG A 281 16.15 -4.86 12.82
N PRO A 282 15.39 -5.35 13.81
CA PRO A 282 15.05 -6.78 13.94
C PRO A 282 14.22 -7.37 12.80
N TYR A 283 13.41 -6.54 12.14
CA TYR A 283 12.46 -6.97 11.09
C TYR A 283 12.86 -6.51 9.68
N ALA A 284 14.15 -6.28 9.45
CA ALA A 284 14.67 -5.93 8.13
C ALA A 284 14.34 -7.02 7.11
N ILE A 285 13.91 -6.61 5.91
CA ILE A 285 13.71 -7.52 4.80
C ILE A 285 15.00 -7.61 4.01
N ASP A 286 15.38 -8.83 3.66
CA ASP A 286 16.46 -9.08 2.71
C ASP A 286 15.88 -9.58 1.38
N TRP A 287 16.02 -8.76 0.34
CA TRP A 287 15.63 -9.09 -1.02
C TRP A 287 16.78 -9.70 -1.83
N SER A 288 18.01 -9.76 -1.29
CA SER A 288 19.22 -10.12 -2.04
C SER A 288 19.12 -11.46 -2.76
N GLN A 289 18.44 -12.44 -2.17
CA GLN A 289 18.21 -13.76 -2.77
C GLN A 289 17.30 -13.75 -4.01
N TYR A 290 16.51 -12.70 -4.21
CA TYR A 290 15.59 -12.54 -5.35
C TYR A 290 16.11 -11.57 -6.41
N MET A 291 17.26 -10.93 -6.16
CA MET A 291 17.87 -9.97 -7.09
C MET A 291 18.84 -10.67 -8.05
N GLY A 292 18.86 -10.23 -9.31
CA GLY A 292 19.85 -10.70 -10.30
C GLY A 292 19.63 -12.11 -10.84
N GLY A 293 18.52 -12.75 -10.48
CA GLY A 293 18.08 -14.01 -11.09
C GLY A 293 17.54 -13.79 -12.51
N HIS A 294 17.79 -14.74 -13.41
CA HIS A 294 17.17 -14.76 -14.73
C HIS A 294 15.89 -15.62 -14.71
N TRP A 295 14.87 -15.27 -15.51
CA TRP A 295 13.60 -15.98 -15.53
C TRP A 295 13.70 -17.46 -15.99
N THR A 296 14.77 -17.82 -16.71
CA THR A 296 15.07 -19.22 -17.11
C THR A 296 15.90 -19.99 -16.08
N THR A 297 16.21 -19.40 -14.92
CA THR A 297 16.90 -20.11 -13.84
C THR A 297 16.09 -21.35 -13.47
N ARG A 298 16.75 -22.50 -13.53
CA ARG A 298 16.11 -23.77 -13.15
C ARG A 298 15.83 -23.75 -11.65
N TYR A 299 14.62 -24.13 -11.28
CA TYR A 299 14.21 -24.38 -9.91
C TYR A 299 13.68 -25.81 -9.79
N VAL A 300 13.71 -26.36 -8.58
CA VAL A 300 13.20 -27.71 -8.30
C VAL A 300 11.77 -27.56 -7.79
N SER A 301 10.79 -27.90 -8.64
CA SER A 301 9.35 -27.90 -8.29
C SER A 301 8.82 -29.28 -7.88
N ALA A 302 9.66 -30.32 -7.98
CA ALA A 302 9.22 -31.69 -7.76
C ALA A 302 8.98 -31.97 -6.27
N VAL A 303 7.79 -32.46 -5.94
CA VAL A 303 7.42 -32.89 -4.58
C VAL A 303 7.34 -34.42 -4.52
N PRO A 304 7.85 -35.07 -3.45
CA PRO A 304 7.71 -36.51 -3.29
C PRO A 304 6.23 -36.95 -3.33
N MET A 305 5.91 -37.95 -4.14
CA MET A 305 4.53 -38.40 -4.37
C MET A 305 3.78 -38.72 -3.06
N GLU A 306 4.43 -39.41 -2.12
CA GLU A 306 3.83 -39.71 -0.80
C GLU A 306 3.47 -38.46 -0.02
N ARG A 307 4.32 -37.42 -0.08
CA ARG A 307 4.03 -36.14 0.57
C ARG A 307 2.90 -35.40 -0.13
N LEU A 308 2.89 -35.40 -1.46
CA LEU A 308 1.84 -34.78 -2.26
C LEU A 308 0.47 -35.41 -1.97
N LYS A 309 0.39 -36.76 -1.88
CA LYS A 309 -0.84 -37.47 -1.50
C LYS A 309 -1.28 -37.15 -0.06
N ALA A 310 -0.34 -37.03 0.88
CA ALA A 310 -0.67 -36.65 2.25
C ALA A 310 -1.27 -35.23 2.30
N LEU A 311 -0.67 -34.27 1.61
CA LEU A 311 -1.19 -32.90 1.50
C LEU A 311 -2.56 -32.89 0.79
N ALA A 312 -2.73 -33.67 -0.28
CA ALA A 312 -4.00 -33.80 -0.98
C ALA A 312 -5.16 -34.21 -0.06
N ARG A 313 -4.93 -35.20 0.82
CA ARG A 313 -5.94 -35.65 1.80
C ARG A 313 -6.24 -34.57 2.83
N LEU A 314 -5.20 -33.92 3.37
CA LEU A 314 -5.34 -32.87 4.37
C LEU A 314 -6.10 -31.65 3.82
N SER A 315 -5.79 -31.24 2.59
CA SER A 315 -6.47 -30.13 1.90
C SER A 315 -7.93 -30.41 1.56
N ALA A 316 -8.36 -31.67 1.59
CA ALA A 316 -9.75 -32.09 1.42
C ALA A 316 -10.42 -32.53 2.74
N SER A 317 -9.77 -32.29 3.89
CA SER A 317 -10.28 -32.70 5.20
C SER A 317 -11.44 -31.82 5.67
N VAL A 318 -12.40 -32.44 6.33
CA VAL A 318 -13.61 -31.81 6.90
C VAL A 318 -13.72 -32.23 8.37
N PRO A 319 -13.91 -31.31 9.32
CA PRO A 319 -14.03 -31.66 10.73
C PRO A 319 -15.27 -32.49 11.03
N ASP A 320 -15.19 -33.30 12.09
CA ASP A 320 -16.34 -34.05 12.59
C ASP A 320 -17.51 -33.11 12.93
N GLY A 321 -18.72 -33.50 12.51
CA GLY A 321 -19.94 -32.71 12.73
C GLY A 321 -20.16 -31.55 11.77
N PHE A 322 -19.18 -31.19 10.93
CA PHE A 322 -19.31 -30.13 9.94
C PHE A 322 -20.21 -30.55 8.77
N THR A 323 -21.31 -29.82 8.53
CA THR A 323 -22.29 -30.22 7.52
C THR A 323 -22.06 -29.45 6.23
N LEU A 324 -21.55 -30.12 5.19
CA LEU A 324 -21.37 -29.51 3.87
C LEU A 324 -22.67 -29.45 3.06
N HIS A 325 -22.77 -28.46 2.18
CA HIS A 325 -23.79 -28.46 1.13
C HIS A 325 -23.55 -29.68 0.20
N PRO A 326 -24.60 -30.39 -0.28
CA PRO A 326 -24.43 -31.62 -1.07
C PRO A 326 -23.52 -31.48 -2.30
N ARG A 327 -23.56 -30.33 -2.99
CA ARG A 327 -22.65 -30.04 -4.12
C ARG A 327 -21.18 -29.94 -3.69
N VAL A 328 -20.91 -29.33 -2.54
CA VAL A 328 -19.55 -29.19 -1.99
C VAL A 328 -19.05 -30.54 -1.48
N GLN A 329 -19.92 -31.32 -0.84
CA GLN A 329 -19.58 -32.69 -0.43
C GLN A 329 -19.14 -33.54 -1.62
N LYS A 330 -19.82 -33.40 -2.78
CA LYS A 330 -19.39 -34.05 -4.03
C LYS A 330 -17.99 -33.60 -4.44
N VAL A 331 -17.72 -32.28 -4.50
CA VAL A 331 -16.38 -31.76 -4.85
C VAL A 331 -15.30 -32.30 -3.92
N ILE A 332 -15.53 -32.33 -2.61
CA ILE A 332 -14.57 -32.86 -1.64
C ILE A 332 -14.34 -34.37 -1.84
N ALA A 333 -15.39 -35.15 -2.10
CA ALA A 333 -15.25 -36.57 -2.41
C ALA A 333 -14.40 -36.80 -3.68
N GLU A 334 -14.62 -36.01 -4.74
CA GLU A 334 -13.83 -36.07 -5.96
C GLU A 334 -12.35 -35.71 -5.72
N ARG A 335 -12.07 -34.73 -4.85
CA ARG A 335 -10.69 -34.40 -4.44
C ARG A 335 -10.00 -35.53 -3.67
N LEU A 336 -10.74 -36.27 -2.85
CA LEU A 336 -10.20 -37.45 -2.17
C LEU A 336 -9.90 -38.59 -3.16
N GLU A 337 -10.75 -38.81 -4.17
CA GLU A 337 -10.45 -39.74 -5.27
C GLU A 337 -9.17 -39.32 -6.04
N MET A 338 -8.98 -38.02 -6.28
CA MET A 338 -7.76 -37.49 -6.88
C MET A 338 -6.54 -37.73 -5.99
N ALA A 339 -6.67 -37.55 -4.67
CA ALA A 339 -5.61 -37.81 -3.70
C ALA A 339 -5.17 -39.29 -3.69
N GLU A 340 -6.11 -40.22 -3.88
CA GLU A 340 -5.81 -41.65 -4.00
C GLU A 340 -5.29 -42.05 -5.39
N GLY A 341 -5.40 -41.18 -6.38
CA GLY A 341 -5.02 -41.45 -7.77
C GLY A 341 -6.05 -42.29 -8.53
N THR A 342 -7.28 -42.39 -8.03
CA THR A 342 -8.39 -43.06 -8.72
C THR A 342 -9.10 -42.14 -9.72
N ARG A 343 -8.78 -40.84 -9.69
CA ARG A 343 -9.26 -39.82 -10.61
C ARG A 343 -8.11 -38.87 -11.01
N PRO A 344 -8.03 -38.42 -12.27
CA PRO A 344 -7.07 -37.38 -12.66
C PRO A 344 -7.32 -36.06 -11.92
N LEU A 345 -6.24 -35.34 -11.59
CA LEU A 345 -6.33 -34.02 -10.97
C LEU A 345 -6.95 -33.01 -11.96
N ASP A 346 -7.84 -32.16 -11.43
CA ASP A 346 -8.35 -30.98 -12.14
C ASP A 346 -7.60 -29.71 -11.71
N TRP A 347 -8.00 -28.56 -12.27
CA TRP A 347 -7.37 -27.27 -11.99
C TRP A 347 -7.46 -26.86 -10.53
N GLY A 348 -8.65 -27.00 -9.92
CA GLY A 348 -8.88 -26.63 -8.52
C GLY A 348 -8.03 -27.46 -7.55
N MET A 349 -7.83 -28.75 -7.86
CA MET A 349 -6.94 -29.61 -7.07
C MET A 349 -5.45 -29.29 -7.31
N GLY A 350 -5.04 -29.04 -8.56
CA GLY A 350 -3.67 -28.63 -8.89
C GLY A 350 -3.26 -27.34 -8.16
N GLU A 351 -4.12 -26.32 -8.22
CA GLU A 351 -3.97 -25.06 -7.51
C GLU A 351 -3.88 -25.26 -5.98
N THR A 352 -4.81 -26.04 -5.41
CA THR A 352 -4.83 -26.33 -3.96
C THR A 352 -3.54 -27.03 -3.51
N LEU A 353 -3.00 -27.93 -4.33
CA LEU A 353 -1.74 -28.62 -4.02
C LEU A 353 -0.54 -27.69 -4.10
N ALA A 354 -0.48 -26.78 -5.07
CA ALA A 354 0.58 -25.77 -5.15
C ALA A 354 0.61 -24.90 -3.88
N TYR A 355 -0.55 -24.50 -3.37
CA TYR A 355 -0.63 -23.77 -2.09
C TYR A 355 -0.20 -24.65 -0.91
N ALA A 356 -0.69 -25.89 -0.85
CA ALA A 356 -0.36 -26.81 0.23
C ALA A 356 1.14 -27.11 0.32
N THR A 357 1.82 -27.24 -0.83
CA THR A 357 3.27 -27.49 -0.87
C THR A 357 4.07 -26.27 -0.43
N LEU A 358 3.67 -25.06 -0.84
CA LEU A 358 4.32 -23.82 -0.36
C LEU A 358 4.19 -23.65 1.16
N LEU A 359 2.99 -23.89 1.70
CA LEU A 359 2.75 -23.86 3.15
C LEU A 359 3.56 -24.94 3.88
N ASP A 360 3.72 -26.10 3.27
CA ASP A 360 4.59 -27.14 3.80
C ASP A 360 6.09 -26.77 3.74
N GLU A 361 6.51 -26.00 2.75
CA GLU A 361 7.90 -25.57 2.61
C GLU A 361 8.23 -24.33 3.47
N GLY A 362 7.24 -23.71 4.11
CA GLY A 362 7.45 -22.57 4.99
C GLY A 362 7.15 -21.21 4.36
N TYR A 363 6.51 -21.18 3.18
CA TYR A 363 6.02 -19.96 2.54
C TYR A 363 4.53 -19.74 2.85
N GLY A 364 4.17 -18.52 3.21
CA GLY A 364 2.76 -18.15 3.34
C GLY A 364 2.08 -18.03 1.98
N VAL A 365 0.75 -18.04 1.98
CA VAL A 365 -0.05 -17.74 0.77
C VAL A 365 -1.12 -16.72 1.14
N ARG A 366 -1.28 -15.70 0.31
CA ARG A 366 -2.33 -14.68 0.40
C ARG A 366 -3.03 -14.61 -0.95
N LEU A 367 -4.30 -15.01 -1.00
CA LEU A 367 -5.16 -14.93 -2.17
C LEU A 367 -6.29 -13.93 -1.87
N SER A 368 -6.35 -12.88 -2.68
CA SER A 368 -7.32 -11.79 -2.53
C SER A 368 -8.06 -11.55 -3.85
N GLY A 369 -9.36 -11.30 -3.77
CA GLY A 369 -10.19 -10.97 -4.92
C GLY A 369 -11.65 -11.26 -4.64
N GLU A 370 -12.53 -10.91 -5.56
CA GLU A 370 -13.96 -11.09 -5.39
C GLU A 370 -14.32 -12.58 -5.43
N ASP A 371 -14.99 -13.07 -4.38
CA ASP A 371 -15.47 -14.46 -4.26
C ASP A 371 -14.41 -15.56 -4.39
N VAL A 372 -13.12 -15.23 -4.22
CA VAL A 372 -11.99 -16.15 -4.40
C VAL A 372 -12.04 -17.36 -3.48
N SER A 373 -12.69 -17.25 -2.32
CA SER A 373 -12.82 -18.36 -1.36
C SER A 373 -13.54 -19.56 -1.94
N ARG A 374 -14.65 -19.34 -2.65
CA ARG A 374 -15.37 -20.36 -3.42
C ARG A 374 -14.76 -20.52 -4.81
N GLY A 375 -14.27 -19.42 -5.37
CA GLY A 375 -13.97 -19.24 -6.78
C GLY A 375 -15.23 -18.85 -7.56
N THR A 376 -15.10 -17.87 -8.46
CA THR A 376 -16.17 -17.42 -9.38
C THR A 376 -16.84 -18.62 -10.05
N PHE A 377 -16.04 -19.55 -10.55
CA PHE A 377 -16.47 -20.74 -11.28
C PHE A 377 -16.75 -21.96 -10.38
N THR A 378 -16.83 -21.77 -9.06
CA THR A 378 -17.14 -22.84 -8.08
C THR A 378 -16.12 -23.98 -8.12
N HIS A 379 -14.86 -23.69 -8.46
CA HIS A 379 -13.80 -24.69 -8.60
C HIS A 379 -12.91 -24.81 -7.35
N ARG A 380 -12.78 -23.73 -6.56
CA ARG A 380 -11.74 -23.62 -5.53
C ARG A 380 -12.15 -24.13 -4.17
N HIS A 381 -13.30 -23.70 -3.64
CA HIS A 381 -13.78 -24.12 -2.31
C HIS A 381 -12.68 -24.13 -1.22
N ALA A 382 -11.82 -23.11 -1.18
CA ALA A 382 -10.78 -22.97 -0.16
C ALA A 382 -11.39 -22.73 1.22
N VAL A 383 -12.56 -22.09 1.27
CA VAL A 383 -13.38 -21.95 2.48
C VAL A 383 -14.62 -22.82 2.36
N LEU A 384 -14.82 -23.68 3.36
CA LEU A 384 -16.02 -24.49 3.52
C LEU A 384 -16.95 -23.80 4.52
N HIS A 385 -18.26 -23.87 4.28
CA HIS A 385 -19.28 -23.25 5.14
C HIS A 385 -20.23 -24.31 5.69
N ASP A 386 -20.36 -24.37 7.01
CA ASP A 386 -21.27 -25.29 7.68
C ASP A 386 -22.72 -24.88 7.41
N GLN A 387 -23.50 -25.78 6.84
CA GLN A 387 -24.92 -25.58 6.57
C GLN A 387 -25.76 -25.48 7.85
N LYS A 388 -25.22 -25.91 8.99
CA LYS A 388 -25.85 -25.78 10.30
C LYS A 388 -25.40 -24.54 11.08
N ARG A 389 -24.58 -23.65 10.50
CA ARG A 389 -24.11 -22.46 11.22
C ARG A 389 -25.29 -21.57 11.63
N GLU A 390 -25.30 -21.15 12.89
CA GLU A 390 -26.33 -20.25 13.43
C GLU A 390 -25.88 -18.79 13.47
N LYS A 391 -24.56 -18.54 13.35
CA LYS A 391 -23.96 -17.20 13.33
C LYS A 391 -23.35 -16.89 11.97
N TRP A 392 -23.47 -15.65 11.53
CA TRP A 392 -23.02 -15.22 10.20
C TRP A 392 -21.49 -15.14 10.08
N ASP A 393 -20.79 -14.91 11.20
CA ASP A 393 -19.34 -14.73 11.34
C ASP A 393 -18.60 -15.99 11.80
N ALA A 394 -19.32 -17.10 12.00
CA ALA A 394 -18.76 -18.38 12.41
C ALA A 394 -19.17 -19.52 11.46
N GLY A 395 -18.64 -20.72 11.72
CA GLY A 395 -18.99 -21.93 10.96
C GLY A 395 -18.29 -22.04 9.60
N THR A 396 -17.09 -21.46 9.47
CA THR A 396 -16.22 -21.64 8.31
C THR A 396 -15.02 -22.53 8.65
N TRP A 397 -14.60 -23.35 7.70
CA TRP A 397 -13.41 -24.20 7.80
C TRP A 397 -12.52 -24.00 6.58
N VAL A 398 -11.22 -23.84 6.79
CA VAL A 398 -10.24 -23.62 5.72
C VAL A 398 -9.18 -24.72 5.81
N PRO A 399 -9.31 -25.84 5.06
CA PRO A 399 -8.41 -26.99 5.20
C PRO A 399 -6.93 -26.64 5.08
N LEU A 400 -6.59 -25.68 4.22
CA LEU A 400 -5.21 -25.22 4.00
C LEU A 400 -4.58 -24.52 5.22
N GLN A 401 -5.36 -24.16 6.25
CA GLN A 401 -4.85 -23.64 7.53
C GLN A 401 -4.48 -24.76 8.53
N HIS A 402 -4.71 -26.03 8.18
CA HIS A 402 -4.61 -27.18 9.08
C HIS A 402 -3.82 -28.36 8.48
N LEU A 403 -2.78 -28.06 7.69
CA LEU A 403 -1.89 -29.06 7.06
C LEU A 403 -0.81 -29.57 8.03
N LYS A 404 -0.30 -28.71 8.91
CA LYS A 404 0.64 -29.08 9.97
C LYS A 404 0.74 -28.02 11.07
N ASP A 405 1.22 -28.42 12.23
CA ASP A 405 1.53 -27.50 13.32
C ASP A 405 2.63 -26.50 12.92
N GLY A 406 2.42 -25.23 13.27
CA GLY A 406 3.40 -24.17 13.02
C GLY A 406 3.58 -23.81 11.54
N GLN A 407 2.67 -24.20 10.65
CA GLN A 407 2.71 -23.76 9.26
C GLN A 407 2.59 -22.24 9.13
N PRO A 408 3.12 -21.65 8.04
CA PRO A 408 2.79 -20.29 7.64
C PRO A 408 1.29 -20.12 7.39
N THR A 409 0.85 -18.87 7.38
CA THR A 409 -0.56 -18.56 7.21
C THR A 409 -1.02 -18.73 5.77
N PHE A 410 -2.18 -19.36 5.59
CA PHE A 410 -2.97 -19.31 4.36
C PHE A 410 -4.09 -18.30 4.56
N GLU A 411 -4.04 -17.18 3.83
CA GLU A 411 -5.07 -16.15 3.85
C GLU A 411 -5.81 -16.18 2.53
N VAL A 412 -7.12 -16.40 2.59
CA VAL A 412 -8.03 -16.28 1.44
C VAL A 412 -9.09 -15.24 1.79
N ILE A 413 -9.18 -14.21 0.96
CA ILE A 413 -9.92 -12.99 1.26
C ILE A 413 -10.86 -12.73 0.10
N ASP A 414 -12.15 -12.95 0.34
CA ASP A 414 -13.20 -12.38 -0.50
C ASP A 414 -13.12 -10.85 -0.33
N SER A 415 -12.60 -10.17 -1.35
CA SER A 415 -12.35 -8.75 -1.32
C SER A 415 -13.65 -7.95 -1.30
N VAL A 416 -13.54 -6.67 -0.98
CA VAL A 416 -14.58 -5.70 -1.36
C VAL A 416 -14.64 -5.62 -2.89
N LEU A 417 -15.76 -5.11 -3.42
CA LEU A 417 -15.98 -4.95 -4.85
C LEU A 417 -15.18 -3.74 -5.38
N SER A 418 -13.89 -3.93 -5.59
CA SER A 418 -12.92 -2.90 -5.95
C SER A 418 -11.68 -3.57 -6.55
N GLU A 419 -11.29 -3.15 -7.76
CA GLU A 419 -10.06 -3.62 -8.37
C GLU A 419 -8.89 -2.67 -8.09
N TYR A 420 -9.09 -1.35 -8.17
CA TYR A 420 -8.00 -0.38 -8.07
C TYR A 420 -7.40 -0.37 -6.65
N GLY A 421 -8.23 -0.17 -5.63
CA GLY A 421 -7.82 -0.22 -4.23
C GLY A 421 -7.22 -1.57 -3.85
N VAL A 422 -7.89 -2.67 -4.18
CA VAL A 422 -7.43 -4.02 -3.80
C VAL A 422 -6.13 -4.41 -4.51
N LEU A 423 -5.99 -4.19 -5.82
CA LEU A 423 -4.75 -4.53 -6.53
C LEU A 423 -3.58 -3.66 -6.06
N GLY A 424 -3.84 -2.37 -5.76
CA GLY A 424 -2.86 -1.48 -5.15
C GLY A 424 -2.39 -2.03 -3.80
N PHE A 425 -3.31 -2.49 -2.96
CA PHE A 425 -3.02 -3.12 -1.68
C PHE A 425 -2.16 -4.37 -1.84
N GLU A 426 -2.54 -5.30 -2.72
CA GLU A 426 -1.79 -6.53 -2.93
C GLU A 426 -0.39 -6.25 -3.53
N SER A 427 -0.23 -5.22 -4.36
CA SER A 427 1.08 -4.75 -4.83
C SER A 427 1.96 -4.24 -3.68
N GLY A 428 1.38 -3.45 -2.77
CA GLY A 428 2.04 -2.98 -1.56
C GLY A 428 2.47 -4.12 -0.64
N TYR A 429 1.60 -5.10 -0.46
CA TYR A 429 1.88 -6.29 0.34
C TYR A 429 3.03 -7.09 -0.29
N ALA A 430 2.93 -7.44 -1.58
CA ALA A 430 3.89 -8.27 -2.28
C ALA A 430 5.29 -7.64 -2.35
N THR A 431 5.38 -6.32 -2.51
CA THR A 431 6.66 -5.59 -2.47
C THR A 431 7.25 -5.44 -1.06
N SER A 432 6.50 -5.85 -0.03
CA SER A 432 6.87 -5.73 1.37
C SER A 432 7.02 -7.08 2.09
N ASP A 433 6.76 -8.21 1.44
CA ASP A 433 6.91 -9.54 2.01
C ASP A 433 7.42 -10.55 0.98
N PRO A 434 8.73 -10.87 0.98
CA PRO A 434 9.28 -11.85 0.04
C PRO A 434 8.98 -13.31 0.41
N THR A 435 8.45 -13.57 1.61
CA THR A 435 8.28 -14.93 2.15
C THR A 435 6.89 -15.50 1.88
N ARG A 436 6.11 -14.83 1.04
CA ARG A 436 4.71 -15.13 0.78
C ARG A 436 4.40 -15.10 -0.70
N LEU A 437 3.64 -16.10 -1.17
CA LEU A 437 2.97 -16.00 -2.46
C LEU A 437 1.75 -15.10 -2.31
N VAL A 438 1.75 -13.97 -3.00
CA VAL A 438 0.64 -13.01 -3.00
C VAL A 438 -0.04 -13.10 -4.37
N LEU A 439 -1.35 -13.34 -4.35
CA LEU A 439 -2.17 -13.45 -5.56
C LEU A 439 -3.36 -12.50 -5.46
N TRP A 440 -3.61 -11.82 -6.58
CA TRP A 440 -4.86 -11.13 -6.83
C TRP A 440 -5.62 -11.82 -7.97
N GLU A 441 -6.88 -12.16 -7.75
CA GLU A 441 -7.74 -12.76 -8.77
C GLU A 441 -8.88 -11.80 -9.14
N ALA A 442 -8.95 -11.47 -10.43
CA ALA A 442 -10.09 -10.77 -11.00
C ALA A 442 -11.26 -11.76 -11.15
N GLN A 443 -12.51 -11.31 -10.95
CA GLN A 443 -13.68 -12.17 -11.16
C GLN A 443 -13.73 -12.71 -12.60
N PHE A 444 -13.49 -11.83 -13.57
CA PHE A 444 -13.11 -12.12 -14.95
C PHE A 444 -11.93 -11.22 -15.31
N GLY A 445 -11.03 -11.70 -16.18
CA GLY A 445 -9.84 -10.92 -16.55
C GLY A 445 -10.15 -9.58 -17.20
N ASP A 446 -11.32 -9.44 -17.82
CA ASP A 446 -11.80 -8.22 -18.45
C ASP A 446 -11.82 -7.01 -17.49
N PHE A 447 -12.07 -7.24 -16.18
CA PHE A 447 -12.20 -6.20 -15.15
C PHE A 447 -10.87 -5.68 -14.60
N ALA A 448 -9.74 -6.31 -14.95
CA ALA A 448 -8.42 -5.82 -14.53
C ALA A 448 -8.11 -4.39 -15.04
N ASN A 449 -8.85 -3.92 -16.05
CA ASN A 449 -8.75 -2.55 -16.55
C ASN A 449 -9.18 -1.48 -15.53
N CYS A 450 -10.01 -1.81 -14.53
CA CYS A 450 -10.34 -0.90 -13.43
C CYS A 450 -9.11 -0.54 -12.59
N ALA A 451 -8.10 -1.42 -12.55
CA ALA A 451 -6.85 -1.22 -11.83
C ALA A 451 -5.66 -0.87 -12.74
N GLN A 452 -5.92 -0.34 -13.95
CA GLN A 452 -4.87 -0.10 -14.95
C GLN A 452 -3.73 0.79 -14.44
N VAL A 453 -4.01 1.78 -13.59
CA VAL A 453 -2.97 2.64 -13.01
C VAL A 453 -1.98 1.84 -12.16
N VAL A 454 -2.45 0.82 -11.42
CA VAL A 454 -1.57 -0.05 -10.62
C VAL A 454 -0.72 -0.93 -11.54
N ILE A 455 -1.35 -1.51 -12.57
CA ILE A 455 -0.67 -2.34 -13.57
C ILE A 455 0.44 -1.56 -14.25
N ASP A 456 0.12 -0.37 -14.79
CA ASP A 456 1.06 0.42 -15.58
C ASP A 456 2.17 1.02 -14.71
N GLN A 457 1.82 1.60 -13.56
CA GLN A 457 2.73 2.49 -12.85
C GLN A 457 3.50 1.83 -11.71
N PHE A 458 3.04 0.66 -11.24
CA PHE A 458 3.67 -0.11 -10.16
C PHE A 458 4.11 -1.49 -10.64
N ILE A 459 3.20 -2.32 -11.18
CA ILE A 459 3.52 -3.72 -11.51
C ILE A 459 4.48 -3.79 -12.71
N ALA A 460 4.16 -3.13 -13.81
CA ALA A 460 4.97 -3.17 -15.02
C ALA A 460 6.24 -2.32 -14.93
N ALA A 461 6.25 -1.28 -14.09
CA ALA A 461 7.30 -0.26 -14.11
C ALA A 461 8.06 -0.07 -12.78
N GLY A 462 7.63 -0.70 -11.69
CA GLY A 462 8.20 -0.48 -10.35
C GLY A 462 9.67 -0.89 -10.22
N GLU A 463 10.07 -1.97 -10.88
CA GLU A 463 11.47 -2.42 -10.89
C GLU A 463 12.38 -1.43 -11.64
N VAL A 464 12.02 -1.08 -12.87
CA VAL A 464 12.85 -0.19 -13.72
C VAL A 464 12.90 1.26 -13.22
N LYS A 465 11.83 1.73 -12.55
CA LYS A 465 11.75 3.09 -11.99
C LYS A 465 12.40 3.21 -10.61
N TRP A 466 12.25 2.20 -9.77
CA TRP A 466 12.53 2.31 -8.32
C TRP A 466 13.35 1.14 -7.75
N GLY A 467 13.76 0.17 -8.57
CA GLY A 467 14.46 -1.03 -8.12
C GLY A 467 13.61 -1.92 -7.21
N ARG A 468 12.27 -1.84 -7.32
CA ARG A 468 11.34 -2.60 -6.47
C ARG A 468 10.90 -3.88 -7.15
N VAL A 469 11.38 -5.01 -6.64
CA VAL A 469 10.90 -6.34 -7.03
C VAL A 469 9.53 -6.62 -6.40
N CYS A 470 8.65 -7.25 -7.16
CA CYS A 470 7.29 -7.61 -6.78
C CYS A 470 6.97 -9.03 -7.27
N GLY A 471 6.68 -9.96 -6.35
CA GLY A 471 6.30 -11.34 -6.67
C GLY A 471 4.78 -11.57 -6.81
N LEU A 472 4.01 -10.51 -7.09
CA LEU A 472 2.55 -10.58 -7.18
C LEU A 472 2.10 -11.37 -8.41
N VAL A 473 1.16 -12.30 -8.21
CA VAL A 473 0.51 -13.08 -9.28
C VAL A 473 -0.87 -12.50 -9.59
N LEU A 474 -1.14 -12.19 -10.86
CA LEU A 474 -2.46 -11.77 -11.34
C LEU A 474 -3.14 -12.97 -11.99
N LEU A 475 -4.22 -13.46 -11.38
CA LEU A 475 -5.07 -14.50 -11.95
C LEU A 475 -6.22 -13.83 -12.72
N LEU A 476 -6.15 -13.93 -14.06
CA LEU A 476 -7.06 -13.24 -14.97
C LEU A 476 -7.82 -14.27 -15.82
N PRO A 477 -9.04 -14.69 -15.42
CA PRO A 477 -9.83 -15.63 -16.21
C PRO A 477 -10.02 -15.13 -17.65
N HIS A 478 -9.76 -16.01 -18.62
CA HIS A 478 -9.72 -15.69 -20.05
C HIS A 478 -10.27 -16.86 -20.87
N GLY A 479 -11.16 -16.57 -21.82
CA GLY A 479 -11.71 -17.60 -22.71
C GLY A 479 -12.88 -17.11 -23.55
N TYR A 480 -12.84 -17.36 -24.86
CA TYR A 480 -13.93 -17.01 -25.78
C TYR A 480 -15.01 -18.09 -25.80
N GLU A 481 -15.88 -18.08 -24.78
CA GLU A 481 -16.91 -19.10 -24.57
C GLU A 481 -18.34 -18.63 -24.92
N GLY A 482 -18.47 -17.48 -25.59
CA GLY A 482 -19.77 -16.94 -26.00
C GLY A 482 -20.51 -16.16 -24.91
N GLN A 483 -19.82 -15.74 -23.84
CA GLN A 483 -20.39 -15.00 -22.70
C GLN A 483 -20.43 -13.47 -22.90
N GLY A 484 -20.04 -12.98 -24.08
CA GLY A 484 -20.07 -11.55 -24.42
C GLY A 484 -18.73 -10.82 -24.20
N PRO A 485 -18.66 -9.54 -24.57
CA PRO A 485 -17.40 -8.80 -24.67
C PRO A 485 -16.71 -8.49 -23.34
N GLU A 486 -17.43 -8.51 -22.22
CA GLU A 486 -16.90 -8.26 -20.87
C GLU A 486 -16.64 -9.53 -20.04
N HIS A 487 -16.73 -10.71 -20.67
CA HIS A 487 -16.50 -12.02 -20.02
C HIS A 487 -15.72 -12.97 -20.93
N SER A 488 -14.80 -12.42 -21.74
CA SER A 488 -14.07 -13.20 -22.74
C SER A 488 -12.57 -12.97 -22.70
N SER A 489 -12.12 -11.74 -22.43
CA SER A 489 -10.74 -11.35 -22.64
C SER A 489 -10.13 -10.58 -21.48
N ALA A 490 -9.19 -11.25 -20.79
CA ALA A 490 -8.16 -10.62 -19.96
C ALA A 490 -7.24 -9.62 -20.69
N ARG A 491 -7.42 -9.38 -21.99
CA ARG A 491 -6.58 -8.49 -22.82
C ARG A 491 -5.08 -8.82 -22.75
N PRO A 492 -4.66 -10.09 -22.96
CA PRO A 492 -3.25 -10.48 -22.88
C PRO A 492 -2.35 -9.64 -23.81
N GLU A 493 -2.89 -9.13 -24.93
CA GLU A 493 -2.18 -8.22 -25.83
C GLU A 493 -1.68 -6.94 -25.16
N ARG A 494 -2.41 -6.43 -24.15
CA ARG A 494 -2.00 -5.24 -23.40
C ARG A 494 -0.86 -5.56 -22.43
N PHE A 495 -0.95 -6.68 -21.72
CA PHE A 495 0.14 -7.14 -20.85
C PHE A 495 1.42 -7.41 -21.66
N LEU A 496 1.29 -8.06 -22.82
CA LEU A 496 2.42 -8.28 -23.73
C LEU A 496 3.01 -6.97 -24.27
N GLN A 497 2.19 -5.94 -24.52
CA GLN A 497 2.68 -4.61 -24.91
C GLN A 497 3.47 -3.92 -23.80
N LEU A 498 3.08 -4.13 -22.54
CA LEU A 498 3.78 -3.59 -21.37
C LEU A 498 5.07 -4.35 -21.04
N CYS A 499 5.26 -5.56 -21.57
CA CYS A 499 6.47 -6.35 -21.34
C CYS A 499 7.69 -5.72 -22.02
N ALA A 500 8.68 -5.34 -21.21
CA ALA A 500 10.00 -4.88 -21.64
C ALA A 500 11.02 -5.16 -20.53
N GLU A 501 12.28 -5.37 -20.88
CA GLU A 501 13.37 -5.57 -19.90
C GLU A 501 13.10 -6.68 -18.86
N HIS A 502 12.32 -7.70 -19.22
CA HIS A 502 11.90 -8.80 -18.33
C HIS A 502 11.09 -8.38 -17.09
N ASN A 503 10.44 -7.22 -17.14
CA ASN A 503 9.62 -6.68 -16.04
C ASN A 503 8.46 -7.56 -15.58
N MET A 504 7.88 -8.38 -16.47
CA MET A 504 6.72 -9.22 -16.18
C MET A 504 6.79 -10.58 -16.89
N GLN A 505 6.10 -11.56 -16.31
CA GLN A 505 5.92 -12.91 -16.87
C GLN A 505 4.45 -13.09 -17.24
N VAL A 506 4.16 -13.24 -18.54
CA VAL A 506 2.80 -13.45 -19.05
C VAL A 506 2.66 -14.89 -19.50
N CYS A 507 1.82 -15.66 -18.80
CA CYS A 507 1.65 -17.10 -18.99
C CYS A 507 0.20 -17.45 -19.31
N VAL A 508 0.00 -18.45 -20.17
CA VAL A 508 -1.32 -19.04 -20.47
C VAL A 508 -1.25 -20.56 -20.24
N PRO A 509 -1.28 -21.02 -18.99
CA PRO A 509 -1.22 -22.45 -18.68
C PRO A 509 -2.44 -23.20 -19.24
N THR A 510 -2.22 -24.44 -19.70
CA THR A 510 -3.25 -25.26 -20.37
C THR A 510 -3.52 -26.60 -19.67
N THR A 511 -2.79 -26.89 -18.59
CA THR A 511 -2.94 -28.11 -17.81
C THR A 511 -2.79 -27.79 -16.32
N PRO A 512 -3.49 -28.48 -15.40
CA PRO A 512 -3.37 -28.25 -13.96
C PRO A 512 -1.96 -28.40 -13.36
N ALA A 513 -1.03 -29.06 -14.06
CA ALA A 513 0.35 -29.26 -13.61
C ALA A 513 1.29 -28.08 -13.96
N GLN A 514 0.89 -27.22 -14.89
CA GLN A 514 1.59 -25.99 -15.28
C GLN A 514 1.08 -24.85 -14.42
#